data_AF-A0A8T4QSL0-F1
#
_entry.id   AF-A0A8T4QSL0-F1
#
_cell.length_a   1.000
_cell.length_b   1.000
_cell.length_c   1.000
_cell.angle_alpha   90.00
_cell.angle_beta   90.00
_cell.angle_gamma   90.00
#
_symmetry.space_group_name_H-M   'P 1'
#
loop_
_entity.id
_entity.type
_entity.pdbx_description
1 polymer ?
#
loop_
_entity_poly.entity_id
_entity_poly.type
_entity_poly.pdbx_seq_one_letter_code
_entity_poly.pdbx_strand_id
1 'polypeptide(L)'
;MDVLDYLSTTEDLVVVEGKKDAAALSSFGASHIYILSKPLYRCVEEIVSSGRSCIILTDFDPEGKRLFSYLRDALQRRGVKTRSALRFAFFRETNITTVESLSRHLV
;
A
#
# COMPACT_ATOMS: atom_id res chain seq x y z
N MET A 1 0.52 8.30 -17.61
CA MET A 1 -0.23 7.80 -16.45
C MET A 1 0.76 7.67 -15.34
N ASP A 2 0.67 8.56 -14.36
CA ASP A 2 1.53 8.50 -13.19
C ASP A 2 1.02 7.45 -12.19
N VAL A 3 1.76 7.25 -11.11
CA VAL A 3 1.39 6.29 -10.06
C VAL A 3 0.08 6.62 -9.35
N LEU A 4 -0.30 7.90 -9.22
CA LEU A 4 -1.55 8.30 -8.56
C LEU A 4 -2.75 8.00 -9.46
N ASP A 5 -2.64 8.28 -10.77
CA ASP A 5 -3.62 7.87 -11.76
C ASP A 5 -3.83 6.34 -11.71
N TYR A 6 -2.74 5.57 -11.61
CA TYR A 6 -2.81 4.11 -11.49
C TYR A 6 -3.56 3.69 -10.21
N LEU A 7 -3.24 4.30 -9.07
CA LEU A 7 -3.90 3.99 -7.80
C LEU A 7 -5.39 4.33 -7.81
N SER A 8 -5.81 5.35 -8.57
CA SER A 8 -7.21 5.74 -8.72
C SER A 8 -8.04 4.81 -9.61
N THR A 9 -7.39 4.02 -10.47
CA THR A 9 -8.04 3.18 -11.49
C THR A 9 -7.82 1.68 -11.31
N THR A 10 -6.94 1.28 -10.38
CA THR A 10 -6.60 -0.13 -10.17
C THR A 10 -7.63 -0.87 -9.31
N GLU A 11 -7.85 -2.14 -9.66
CA GLU A 11 -8.61 -3.13 -8.87
C GLU A 11 -7.73 -3.81 -7.80
N ASP A 12 -6.43 -3.48 -7.74
CA ASP A 12 -5.54 -4.04 -6.72
C ASP A 12 -5.88 -3.52 -5.32
N LEU A 13 -5.66 -4.37 -4.32
CA LEU A 13 -5.79 -3.96 -2.92
C LEU A 13 -4.55 -3.17 -2.48
N VAL A 14 -4.74 -1.91 -2.12
CA VAL A 14 -3.69 -1.03 -1.59
C VAL A 14 -3.59 -1.22 -0.07
N VAL A 15 -2.48 -1.75 0.40
CA VAL A 15 -2.22 -2.06 1.81
C VAL A 15 -1.42 -0.93 2.45
N VAL A 16 -1.94 -0.36 3.53
CA VAL A 16 -1.32 0.74 4.28
C VAL A 16 -1.29 0.47 5.78
N GLU A 17 -0.44 1.21 6.51
CA GLU A 17 -0.24 1.04 7.95
C GLU A 17 -1.37 1.69 8.76
N GLY A 18 -1.74 2.93 8.42
CA GLY A 18 -2.65 3.74 9.22
C GLY A 18 -3.91 4.23 8.51
N LYS A 19 -4.89 4.66 9.32
CA LYS A 19 -6.12 5.31 8.84
C LYS A 19 -5.87 6.61 8.07
N LYS A 20 -4.82 7.35 8.46
CA LYS A 20 -4.47 8.62 7.79
C LYS A 20 -3.92 8.38 6.39
N ASP A 21 -3.09 7.34 6.21
CA ASP A 21 -2.59 6.92 4.90
C ASP A 21 -3.76 6.54 3.99
N ALA A 22 -4.71 5.77 4.52
CA ALA A 22 -5.92 5.41 3.80
C ALA A 22 -6.75 6.64 3.39
N ALA A 23 -6.94 7.59 4.31
CA ALA A 23 -7.66 8.82 4.01
C ALA A 23 -6.95 9.66 2.93
N ALA A 24 -5.62 9.78 3.02
CA ALA A 24 -4.81 10.46 2.01
C ALA A 24 -5.01 9.81 0.65
N LEU A 25 -4.74 8.51 0.50
CA LEU A 25 -4.89 7.80 -0.77
C LEU A 25 -6.33 7.82 -1.31
N SER A 26 -7.32 7.71 -0.44
CA SER A 26 -8.74 7.80 -0.82
C SER A 26 -9.09 9.17 -1.40
N SER A 27 -8.51 10.26 -0.87
CA SER A 27 -8.68 11.61 -1.43
C SER A 27 -8.09 11.78 -2.84
N PHE A 28 -7.15 10.92 -3.23
CA PHE A 28 -6.60 10.82 -4.60
C PHE A 28 -7.32 9.78 -5.47
N GLY A 29 -8.43 9.20 -5.00
CA GLY A 29 -9.29 8.30 -5.78
C GLY A 29 -9.04 6.80 -5.58
N ALA A 30 -8.10 6.39 -4.71
CA ALA A 30 -7.88 4.98 -4.44
C ALA A 30 -9.12 4.36 -3.74
N SER A 31 -9.70 3.33 -4.37
CA SER A 31 -10.98 2.76 -3.95
C SER A 31 -10.87 1.47 -3.13
N HIS A 32 -9.73 0.76 -3.22
CA HIS A 32 -9.53 -0.54 -2.57
C HIS A 32 -8.39 -0.46 -1.57
N ILE A 33 -8.66 0.02 -0.37
CA ILE A 33 -7.65 0.22 0.66
C ILE A 33 -7.84 -0.77 1.81
N TYR A 34 -6.75 -1.41 2.25
CA TYR A 34 -6.69 -2.27 3.41
C TYR A 34 -5.73 -1.68 4.46
N ILE A 35 -6.22 -1.51 5.68
CA ILE A 35 -5.44 -0.93 6.80
C ILE A 35 -4.96 -2.06 7.71
N LEU A 36 -3.65 -2.09 7.97
CA LEU A 36 -3.00 -3.04 8.87
C LEU A 36 -3.35 -2.75 10.34
N SER A 37 -4.56 -3.12 10.74
CA SER A 37 -5.15 -2.85 12.06
C SER A 37 -5.16 -4.05 13.01
N LYS A 38 -4.64 -5.19 12.56
CA LYS A 38 -4.64 -6.49 13.26
C LYS A 38 -3.22 -7.08 13.27
N PRO A 39 -2.97 -8.14 14.06
CA PRO A 39 -1.73 -8.90 13.94
C PRO A 39 -1.47 -9.32 12.49
N LEU A 40 -0.22 -9.18 12.04
CA LEU A 40 0.12 -9.29 10.62
C LEU A 40 -0.32 -10.61 9.96
N TYR A 41 -0.31 -11.72 10.71
CA TYR A 41 -0.76 -13.01 10.19
C TYR A 41 -2.25 -12.99 9.80
N ARG A 42 -3.12 -12.30 10.59
CA ARG A 42 -4.53 -12.11 10.27
C ARG A 42 -4.72 -11.19 9.07
N CYS A 43 -3.93 -10.11 9.01
CA CYS A 43 -3.96 -9.23 7.84
C CYS A 43 -3.62 -10.01 6.56
N VAL A 44 -2.61 -10.87 6.61
CA VAL A 44 -2.24 -11.72 5.47
C VAL A 44 -3.37 -12.68 5.09
N GLU A 45 -4.02 -13.34 6.05
CA GLU A 45 -5.19 -14.21 5.79
C GLU A 45 -6.33 -13.46 5.09
N GLU A 46 -6.65 -12.25 5.55
CA GLU A 46 -7.72 -11.43 4.99
C GLU A 46 -7.37 -10.92 3.58
N ILE A 47 -6.12 -10.49 3.36
CA ILE A 47 -5.65 -10.06 2.05
C ILE A 47 -5.68 -11.24 1.06
N VAL A 48 -5.24 -12.44 1.47
CA VAL A 48 -5.30 -13.64 0.62
C VAL A 48 -6.74 -13.99 0.28
N SER A 49 -7.64 -13.92 1.25
CA SER A 49 -9.07 -14.22 1.06
C SER A 49 -9.77 -13.22 0.13
N SER A 50 -9.21 -12.03 -0.07
CA SER A 50 -9.76 -11.05 -1.02
C SER A 50 -9.62 -11.49 -2.48
N GLY A 51 -8.70 -12.42 -2.79
CA GLY A 51 -8.41 -12.87 -4.16
C GLY A 51 -7.78 -11.80 -5.06
N ARG A 52 -7.48 -10.61 -4.53
CA ARG A 52 -6.90 -9.50 -5.30
C ARG A 52 -5.37 -9.56 -5.30
N SER A 53 -4.78 -9.02 -6.37
CA SER A 53 -3.38 -8.58 -6.33
C SER A 53 -3.25 -7.39 -5.39
N CYS A 54 -2.05 -7.13 -4.84
CA CYS A 54 -1.90 -6.06 -3.87
C CYS A 54 -0.70 -5.14 -4.12
N ILE A 55 -0.85 -3.90 -3.68
CA ILE A 55 0.17 -2.85 -3.66
C ILE A 55 0.44 -2.53 -2.20
N ILE A 56 1.66 -2.73 -1.72
CA ILE A 56 2.02 -2.48 -0.32
C ILE A 56 2.71 -1.12 -0.24
N LEU A 57 2.04 -0.14 0.37
CA LEU A 57 2.53 1.22 0.55
C LEU A 57 2.81 1.46 2.04
N THR A 58 3.99 1.00 2.48
CA THR A 58 4.56 1.30 3.81
C THR A 58 5.67 2.33 3.69
N ASP A 59 5.93 3.04 4.79
CA ASP A 59 6.88 4.15 4.84
C ASP A 59 8.33 3.71 4.54
N PHE A 60 9.17 4.65 4.09
CA PHE A 60 10.54 4.37 3.65
C PHE A 60 11.59 4.32 4.77
N ASP A 61 11.16 4.12 6.02
CA ASP A 61 12.00 3.93 7.20
C ASP A 61 12.34 2.43 7.44
N PRO A 62 13.20 2.10 8.41
CA PRO A 62 13.59 0.72 8.69
C PRO A 62 12.42 -0.21 9.07
N GLU A 63 11.42 0.28 9.81
CA GLU A 63 10.25 -0.51 10.23
C GLU A 63 9.33 -0.75 9.03
N GLY A 64 9.01 0.30 8.27
CA GLY A 64 8.22 0.20 7.04
C GLY A 64 8.85 -0.73 6.00
N LYS A 65 10.19 -0.78 5.90
CA LYS A 65 10.92 -1.74 5.05
C LYS A 65 10.84 -3.18 5.54
N ARG A 66 10.93 -3.41 6.85
CA ARG A 66 10.76 -4.74 7.46
C ARG A 66 9.34 -5.25 7.23
N LEU A 67 8.35 -4.38 7.47
CA LEU A 67 6.93 -4.69 7.28
C LEU A 67 6.62 -5.03 5.81
N PHE A 68 7.12 -4.22 4.87
CA PHE A 68 7.00 -4.52 3.44
C PHE A 68 7.56 -5.89 3.08
N SER A 69 8.78 -6.20 3.55
CA SER A 69 9.45 -7.46 3.24
C SER A 69 8.67 -8.65 3.80
N TYR A 70 8.22 -8.56 5.05
CA TYR A 70 7.39 -9.58 5.69
C TYR A 70 6.10 -9.82 4.90
N LEU A 71 5.33 -8.76 4.62
CA LEU A 71 4.04 -8.88 3.94
C LEU A 71 4.22 -9.42 2.52
N ARG A 72 5.18 -8.88 1.76
CA ARG A 72 5.49 -9.33 0.41
C ARG A 72 5.78 -10.83 0.40
N ASP A 73 6.69 -11.29 1.25
CA ASP A 73 7.10 -12.69 1.27
C ASP A 73 5.96 -13.61 1.72
N ALA A 74 5.21 -13.20 2.75
CA ALA A 74 4.08 -13.96 3.28
C ALA A 74 2.92 -14.08 2.26
N LEU A 75 2.67 -13.03 1.48
CA LEU A 75 1.62 -12.98 0.46
C LEU A 75 2.02 -13.76 -0.79
N GLN A 76 3.25 -13.56 -1.28
CA GLN A 76 3.76 -14.28 -2.45
C GLN A 76 3.82 -15.79 -2.23
N ARG A 77 4.23 -16.25 -1.03
CA ARG A 77 4.20 -17.69 -0.67
C ARG A 77 2.80 -18.30 -0.71
N ARG A 78 1.76 -17.47 -0.61
CA ARG A 78 0.34 -17.87 -0.70
C ARG A 78 -0.26 -17.61 -2.09
N GLY A 79 0.55 -17.29 -3.09
CA GLY A 79 0.12 -17.08 -4.47
C GLY A 79 -0.44 -15.70 -4.77
N VAL A 80 -0.39 -14.75 -3.83
CA VAL A 80 -0.86 -13.37 -4.06
C VAL A 80 0.21 -12.60 -4.83
N LYS A 81 -0.19 -12.00 -5.96
CA LYS A 81 0.70 -11.15 -6.77
C LYS A 81 0.87 -9.80 -6.09
N THR A 82 2.12 -9.44 -5.77
CA THR A 82 2.47 -8.15 -5.15
C THR A 82 3.14 -7.22 -6.17
N ARG A 83 2.62 -6.01 -6.33
CA ARG A 83 3.16 -5.00 -7.26
C ARG A 83 4.22 -4.14 -6.59
N SER A 84 5.29 -4.78 -6.16
CA SER A 84 6.38 -4.16 -5.40
C SER A 84 6.98 -2.93 -6.08
N ALA A 85 7.06 -2.92 -7.41
CA ALA A 85 7.58 -1.79 -8.20
C ALA A 85 6.79 -0.48 -8.00
N LEU A 86 5.48 -0.58 -7.74
CA LEU A 86 4.62 0.59 -7.56
C LEU A 86 4.91 1.33 -6.26
N ARG A 87 5.39 0.64 -5.22
CA ARG A 87 5.88 1.31 -4.01
C ARG A 87 7.03 2.25 -4.36
N PHE A 88 8.04 1.79 -5.09
CA PHE A 88 9.17 2.64 -5.48
C PHE A 88 8.76 3.77 -6.41
N ALA A 89 7.88 3.50 -7.38
CA ALA A 89 7.32 4.53 -8.26
C ALA A 89 6.57 5.60 -7.46
N PHE A 90 5.74 5.20 -6.50
CA PHE A 90 4.96 6.08 -5.64
C PHE A 90 5.84 7.14 -4.97
N PHE A 91 6.84 6.73 -4.19
CA PHE A 91 7.70 7.69 -3.48
C PHE A 91 8.61 8.49 -4.42
N ARG A 92 9.04 7.91 -5.55
CA ARG A 92 9.85 8.64 -6.54
C ARG A 92 9.05 9.74 -7.23
N GLU A 93 7.81 9.47 -7.60
CA GLU A 93 6.98 10.40 -8.39
C GLU A 93 6.29 11.45 -7.52
N THR A 94 5.95 11.11 -6.27
CA THR A 94 5.35 12.06 -5.32
C THR A 94 6.37 12.86 -4.53
N ASN A 95 7.66 12.49 -4.57
CA ASN A 95 8.75 13.11 -3.81
C ASN A 95 8.49 13.20 -2.29
N ILE A 96 7.71 12.26 -1.74
CA ILE A 96 7.49 12.11 -0.29
C ILE A 96 8.26 10.89 0.22
N THR A 97 8.37 10.77 1.54
CA THR A 97 9.01 9.62 2.22
C THR A 97 8.05 8.80 3.07
N THR A 98 6.86 9.35 3.34
CA THR A 98 5.79 8.70 4.10
C THR A 98 4.46 8.86 3.38
N VAL A 99 3.55 7.88 3.51
CA VAL A 99 2.24 7.96 2.85
C VAL A 99 1.39 9.09 3.44
N GLU A 100 1.47 9.34 4.75
CA GLU A 100 0.79 10.45 5.42
C GLU A 100 1.12 11.81 4.78
N SER A 101 2.37 12.00 4.32
CA SER A 101 2.84 13.25 3.71
C SER A 101 2.12 13.58 2.40
N LEU A 102 1.46 12.62 1.76
CA LEU A 102 0.67 12.84 0.56
C LEU A 102 -0.47 13.85 0.80
N SER A 103 -1.06 13.85 2.00
CA SER A 103 -2.11 14.80 2.38
C SER A 103 -1.62 16.26 2.49
N ARG A 104 -0.31 16.46 2.68
CA ARG A 104 0.30 17.80 2.84
C ARG A 104 0.68 18.46 1.51
N HIS A 105 0.63 17.72 0.40
CA HIS A 105 0.92 18.25 -0.94
C HIS A 105 -0.21 19.14 -1.51
N LEU A 106 -1.31 19.31 -0.76
CA LEU A 106 -2.49 20.11 -1.11
C LEU A 106 -2.50 21.51 -0.46
N VAL A 107 -1.35 22.01 0.04
CA VAL A 107 -1.23 23.36 0.64
C VAL A 107 -0.20 24.19 -0.10
#